data_AF-A0A954KXV2-F1
#
_entry.id   AF-A0A954KXV2-F1
#
_cell.length_a   1.000
_cell.length_b   1.000
_cell.length_c   1.000
_cell.angle_alpha   90.00
_cell.angle_beta   90.00
_cell.angle_gamma   90.00
#
_symmetry.space_group_name_H-M   'P 1'
#
loop_
_entity.id
_entity.type
_entity.pdbx_description
1 polymer ?
#
loop_
_entity_poly.entity_id
_entity_poly.type
_entity_poly.pdbx_seq_one_letter_code
_entity_poly.pdbx_strand_id
1 'polypeptide(L)'
;MNRRNGILTALCIVGVVLAFMGALACLLGIAGVLLQASGQQLGPPPQPELLEFQEKWFPITTSILGLRIVVVALLFLGCVSALNEFPNARRRFLTAMWAGLLFELLIIYPTVSMQMQIIEFMKEDLLRQQQGMPPNFSPDQFFEMVKGLSIAMGVTWSLLKAGYYSWGIMYASSASSDDVL
;
A
#
# COMPACT_ATOMS: atom_id res chain seq x y z
N MET A 1 21.75 12.81 -24.60
CA MET A 1 20.95 13.54 -23.60
C MET A 1 19.44 13.26 -23.70
N ASN A 2 18.77 13.38 -24.87
CA ASN A 2 17.29 13.26 -24.98
C ASN A 2 16.66 11.94 -24.46
N ARG A 3 17.30 10.77 -24.64
CA ARG A 3 16.76 9.48 -24.14
C ARG A 3 16.80 9.35 -22.62
N ARG A 4 17.73 10.06 -21.97
CA ARG A 4 17.99 9.98 -20.52
C ARG A 4 16.95 10.79 -19.72
N ASN A 5 16.59 11.96 -20.24
CA ASN A 5 15.50 12.75 -19.68
C ASN A 5 14.14 12.06 -19.87
N GLY A 6 13.93 11.34 -20.99
CA GLY A 6 12.70 10.60 -21.24
C GLY A 6 12.39 9.51 -20.19
N ILE A 7 13.40 8.76 -19.74
CA ILE A 7 13.21 7.70 -18.73
C ILE A 7 12.97 8.31 -17.34
N LEU A 8 13.68 9.38 -16.96
CA LEU A 8 13.44 10.07 -15.70
C LEU A 8 12.02 10.64 -15.65
N THR A 9 11.55 11.26 -16.73
CA THR A 9 10.18 11.77 -16.86
C THR A 9 9.16 10.64 -16.73
N ALA A 10 9.37 9.50 -17.40
CA ALA A 10 8.49 8.34 -17.27
C ALA A 10 8.42 7.82 -15.83
N LEU A 11 9.57 7.70 -15.15
CA LEU A 11 9.63 7.31 -13.74
C LEU A 11 8.87 8.29 -12.85
N CYS A 12 9.04 9.61 -13.07
CA CYS A 12 8.34 10.62 -12.30
C CYS A 12 6.82 10.59 -12.54
N ILE A 13 6.37 10.37 -13.78
CA ILE A 13 4.94 10.23 -14.09
C ILE A 13 4.35 9.02 -13.35
N VAL A 14 5.00 7.86 -13.44
CA VAL A 14 4.57 6.66 -12.70
C VAL A 14 4.56 6.92 -11.19
N GLY A 15 5.55 7.64 -10.67
CA GLY A 15 5.65 8.00 -9.26
C GLY A 15 4.52 8.92 -8.79
N VAL A 16 4.14 9.89 -9.62
CA VAL A 16 2.98 10.76 -9.36
C VAL A 16 1.69 9.94 -9.35
N VAL A 17 1.51 9.00 -10.29
CA VAL A 17 0.34 8.11 -10.31
C VAL A 17 0.29 7.25 -9.04
N LEU A 18 1.42 6.65 -8.64
CA LEU A 18 1.51 5.87 -7.41
C LEU A 18 1.24 6.72 -6.16
N ALA A 19 1.76 7.95 -6.12
CA ALA A 19 1.48 8.87 -5.03
C ALA A 19 -0.01 9.24 -4.96
N PHE A 20 -0.65 9.48 -6.11
CA PHE A 20 -2.08 9.76 -6.17
C PHE A 20 -2.94 8.59 -5.69
N MET A 21 -2.65 7.37 -6.16
CA MET A 21 -3.31 6.15 -5.67
C MET A 21 -3.07 5.95 -4.16
N GLY A 22 -1.85 6.22 -3.69
CA GLY A 22 -1.50 6.17 -2.27
C GLY A 22 -2.26 7.20 -1.44
N ALA A 23 -2.42 8.43 -1.93
CA ALA A 23 -3.18 9.49 -1.27
C ALA A 23 -4.67 9.11 -1.17
N LEU A 24 -5.26 8.56 -2.23
CA LEU A 24 -6.64 8.06 -2.22
C LEU A 24 -6.81 6.96 -1.17
N ALA A 25 -5.87 6.00 -1.11
CA ALA A 25 -5.87 4.96 -0.10
C ALA A 25 -5.74 5.53 1.33
N CYS A 26 -4.96 6.61 1.52
CA CYS A 26 -4.86 7.28 2.81
C CYS A 26 -6.17 7.97 3.20
N LEU A 27 -6.85 8.63 2.27
CA LEU A 27 -8.15 9.27 2.54
C LEU A 27 -9.20 8.24 2.97
N LEU A 28 -9.26 7.08 2.30
CA LEU A 28 -10.13 5.97 2.70
C LEU A 28 -9.77 5.43 4.09
N GLY A 29 -8.48 5.28 4.39
CA GLY A 29 -8.01 4.86 5.71
C GLY A 29 -8.38 5.85 6.82
N ILE A 30 -8.20 7.15 6.59
CA ILE A 30 -8.59 8.22 7.53
C ILE A 30 -10.11 8.19 7.74
N ALA A 31 -10.90 8.08 6.67
CA ALA A 31 -12.35 7.97 6.78
C ALA A 31 -12.77 6.76 7.65
N GLY A 32 -12.11 5.61 7.48
CA GLY A 32 -12.33 4.43 8.31
C GLY A 32 -12.02 4.67 9.79
N VAL A 33 -10.89 5.30 10.09
CA VAL A 33 -10.50 5.66 11.48
C VAL A 33 -11.50 6.65 12.08
N LEU A 34 -11.94 7.66 11.32
CA LEU A 34 -12.91 8.65 11.79
C LEU A 34 -14.29 8.04 12.06
N LEU A 35 -14.76 7.12 11.21
CA LEU A 35 -16.01 6.38 11.42
C LEU A 35 -15.94 5.49 12.67
N GLN A 36 -14.81 4.84 12.90
CA GLN A 36 -14.60 4.03 14.11
C GLN A 36 -14.56 4.90 15.37
N ALA A 37 -13.88 6.05 15.33
CA ALA A 37 -13.78 6.98 16.45
C ALA A 37 -15.10 7.70 16.79
N SER A 38 -15.97 7.92 15.80
CA SER A 38 -17.26 8.60 16.01
C SER A 38 -18.34 7.70 16.61
N GLY A 39 -18.07 6.39 16.75
CA GLY A 39 -19.06 5.42 17.21
C GLY A 39 -20.23 5.24 16.24
N GLN A 40 -20.19 5.85 15.04
CA GLN A 40 -21.18 5.64 13.99
C GLN A 40 -20.93 4.30 13.31
N GLN A 41 -21.38 3.22 13.95
CA GLN A 41 -21.45 1.91 13.32
C GLN A 41 -22.59 1.89 12.31
N LEU A 42 -22.24 1.87 11.03
CA LEU A 42 -23.16 1.51 9.96
C LEU A 42 -23.33 -0.02 9.97
N GLY A 43 -24.21 -0.54 10.84
CA GLY A 43 -24.54 -1.96 10.87
C GLY A 43 -24.90 -2.51 12.26
N PRO A 44 -25.19 -3.82 12.35
CA PRO A 44 -25.36 -4.51 13.62
C PRO A 44 -24.08 -4.43 14.47
N PRO A 45 -24.18 -4.57 15.81
CA PRO A 45 -23.04 -4.47 16.71
C PRO A 45 -21.95 -5.48 16.32
N PRO A 46 -20.66 -5.06 16.35
CA PRO A 46 -19.55 -5.92 15.98
C PRO A 46 -19.49 -7.12 16.94
N GLN A 47 -19.19 -8.29 16.38
CA GLN A 47 -18.93 -9.48 17.18
C GLN A 47 -17.73 -9.21 18.10
N PRO A 48 -17.72 -9.76 19.33
CA PRO A 48 -16.63 -9.50 20.30
C PRO A 48 -15.25 -9.88 19.74
N GLU A 49 -15.19 -10.94 18.93
CA GLU A 49 -13.99 -11.37 18.20
C GLU A 49 -13.47 -10.30 17.22
N LEU A 50 -14.37 -9.54 16.57
CA LEU A 50 -14.01 -8.43 15.67
C LEU A 50 -13.50 -7.21 16.45
N LEU A 51 -14.06 -6.94 17.63
CA LEU A 51 -13.61 -5.87 18.53
C LEU A 51 -12.19 -6.12 19.01
N GLU A 52 -11.89 -7.33 19.50
CA GLU A 52 -10.55 -7.72 19.93
C GLU A 52 -9.54 -7.64 18.79
N PHE A 53 -9.93 -8.08 17.58
CA PHE A 53 -9.13 -7.94 16.38
C PHE A 53 -8.85 -6.45 16.06
N GLN A 54 -9.88 -5.61 16.08
CA GLN A 54 -9.74 -4.18 15.80
C GLN A 54 -8.81 -3.52 16.82
N GLU A 55 -8.98 -3.76 18.11
CA GLU A 55 -8.14 -3.17 19.16
C GLU A 55 -6.66 -3.56 19.01
N LYS A 56 -6.40 -4.82 18.65
CA LYS A 56 -5.03 -5.32 18.42
C LYS A 56 -4.35 -4.64 17.22
N TRP A 57 -5.08 -4.48 16.12
CA TRP A 57 -4.50 -4.00 14.86
C TRP A 57 -4.60 -2.48 14.66
N PHE A 58 -5.49 -1.80 15.37
CA PHE A 58 -5.68 -0.35 15.28
C PHE A 58 -4.40 0.48 15.42
N PRO A 59 -3.52 0.28 16.42
CA PRO A 59 -2.29 1.07 16.54
C PRO A 59 -1.33 0.81 15.38
N ILE A 60 -1.26 -0.43 14.89
CA ILE A 60 -0.40 -0.83 13.76
C ILE A 60 -0.92 -0.18 12.48
N THR A 61 -2.22 -0.30 12.21
CA THR A 61 -2.87 0.27 11.02
C THR A 61 -2.77 1.79 10.98
N THR A 62 -2.96 2.46 12.13
CA THR A 62 -2.84 3.92 12.24
C THR A 62 -1.39 4.38 12.03
N SER A 63 -0.41 3.64 12.58
CA SER A 63 1.02 3.93 12.38
C SER A 63 1.43 3.75 10.92
N ILE A 64 1.00 2.65 10.29
CA ILE A 64 1.24 2.38 8.87
C ILE A 64 0.59 3.46 7.99
N LEU A 65 -0.63 3.89 8.32
CA LEU A 65 -1.33 4.97 7.63
C LEU A 65 -0.54 6.28 7.71
N GLY A 66 -0.07 6.67 8.90
CA GLY A 66 0.76 7.86 9.10
C GLY A 66 2.06 7.81 8.29
N LEU A 67 2.78 6.68 8.35
CA LEU A 67 3.99 6.47 7.56
C LEU A 67 3.71 6.51 6.05
N ARG A 68 2.59 5.94 5.60
CA ARG A 68 2.17 5.98 4.19
C ARG A 68 1.96 7.40 3.71
N ILE A 69 1.31 8.26 4.51
CA ILE A 69 1.09 9.68 4.17
C ILE A 69 2.43 10.38 3.94
N VAL A 70 3.40 10.17 4.84
CA VAL A 70 4.74 10.74 4.71
C VAL A 70 5.43 10.26 3.44
N VAL A 71 5.41 8.96 3.16
CA VAL A 71 6.03 8.39 1.95
C VAL A 71 5.37 8.90 0.67
N VAL A 72 4.04 9.00 0.65
CA VAL A 72 3.29 9.56 -0.48
C VAL A 72 3.67 11.03 -0.72
N ALA A 73 3.76 11.83 0.34
CA ALA A 73 4.17 13.23 0.23
C ALA A 73 5.61 13.35 -0.29
N LEU A 74 6.55 12.55 0.22
CA LEU A 74 7.93 12.51 -0.24
C LEU A 74 8.03 12.11 -1.71
N LEU A 75 7.28 11.08 -2.13
CA LEU A 75 7.25 10.61 -3.52
C LEU A 75 6.70 11.69 -4.45
N PHE A 76 5.59 12.32 -4.08
CA PHE A 76 4.99 13.39 -4.86
C PHE A 76 5.94 14.59 -5.00
N LEU A 77 6.45 15.11 -3.88
CA LEU A 77 7.38 16.25 -3.87
C LEU A 77 8.69 15.93 -4.60
N GLY A 78 9.20 14.69 -4.48
CA GLY A 78 10.37 14.22 -5.18
C GLY A 78 10.17 14.20 -6.70
N CYS A 79 9.04 13.63 -7.17
CA CYS A 79 8.71 13.58 -8.59
C CYS A 79 8.47 14.97 -9.18
N VAL A 80 7.69 15.82 -8.49
CA VAL A 80 7.42 17.19 -8.93
C VAL A 80 8.70 18.01 -8.95
N SER A 81 9.58 17.85 -7.96
CA SER A 81 10.88 18.54 -7.97
C SER A 81 11.73 18.11 -9.16
N ALA A 82 11.75 16.82 -9.48
CA ALA A 82 12.53 16.27 -10.61
C ALA A 82 11.98 16.73 -11.97
N LEU A 83 10.65 16.79 -12.13
CA LEU A 83 10.02 17.27 -13.35
C LEU A 83 10.24 18.77 -13.60
N ASN A 84 10.33 19.58 -12.54
CA ASN A 84 10.56 21.03 -12.64
C ASN A 84 12.06 21.41 -12.56
N GLU A 85 12.97 20.43 -12.58
CA GLU A 85 14.42 20.65 -12.58
C GLU A 85 14.93 21.54 -11.42
N PHE A 86 14.29 21.47 -10.25
CA PHE A 86 14.74 22.27 -9.09
C PHE A 86 16.15 21.87 -8.63
N PRO A 87 16.91 22.77 -7.98
CA PRO A 87 18.17 22.42 -7.36
C PRO A 87 17.98 21.29 -6.34
N ASN A 88 18.87 20.29 -6.38
CA ASN A 88 18.80 19.07 -5.57
C ASN A 88 17.57 18.17 -5.82
N ALA A 89 16.78 18.41 -6.86
CA ALA A 89 15.58 17.64 -7.17
C ALA A 89 15.84 16.12 -7.25
N ARG A 90 16.96 15.76 -7.86
CA ARG A 90 17.39 14.37 -8.00
C ARG A 90 17.70 13.70 -6.66
N ARG A 91 18.33 14.41 -5.73
CA ARG A 91 18.59 13.90 -4.38
C ARG A 91 17.28 13.68 -3.62
N ARG A 92 16.33 14.61 -3.73
CA ARG A 92 14.98 14.48 -3.14
C ARG A 92 14.23 13.28 -3.72
N PHE A 93 14.30 13.10 -5.03
CA PHE A 93 13.71 11.94 -5.72
C PHE A 93 14.33 10.62 -5.26
N LEU A 94 15.66 10.52 -5.17
CA LEU A 94 16.36 9.35 -4.63
C LEU A 94 15.94 9.04 -3.19
N THR A 95 15.88 10.05 -2.33
CA THR A 95 15.44 9.87 -0.93
C THR A 95 14.01 9.37 -0.88
N ALA A 96 13.12 9.88 -1.73
CA ALA A 96 11.74 9.43 -1.80
C ALA A 96 11.64 7.96 -2.26
N MET A 97 12.44 7.55 -3.24
CA MET A 97 12.50 6.17 -3.72
C MET A 97 12.99 5.21 -2.63
N TRP A 98 14.04 5.58 -1.89
CA TRP A 98 14.52 4.78 -0.75
C TRP A 98 13.49 4.68 0.37
N ALA A 99 12.84 5.79 0.72
CA ALA A 99 11.77 5.80 1.72
C ALA A 99 10.60 4.90 1.29
N GLY A 100 10.22 4.95 0.00
CA GLY A 100 9.21 4.05 -0.58
C GLY A 100 9.61 2.59 -0.49
N LEU A 101 10.84 2.23 -0.88
CA LEU A 101 11.33 0.86 -0.83
C LEU A 101 11.35 0.30 0.59
N LEU A 102 11.91 1.06 1.54
CA LEU A 102 11.96 0.65 2.95
C LEU A 102 10.56 0.51 3.53
N PHE A 103 9.66 1.44 3.19
CA PHE A 103 8.27 1.37 3.63
C PHE A 103 7.59 0.09 3.12
N GLU A 104 7.69 -0.24 1.83
CA GLU A 104 7.11 -1.48 1.28
C GLU A 104 7.64 -2.72 2.02
N LEU A 105 8.94 -2.80 2.24
CA LEU A 105 9.55 -3.93 2.96
C LEU A 105 9.02 -4.06 4.40
N LEU A 106 8.84 -2.94 5.09
CA LEU A 106 8.33 -2.92 6.47
C LEU A 106 6.85 -3.33 6.56
N ILE A 107 6.03 -2.99 5.55
CA ILE A 107 4.59 -3.22 5.62
C ILE A 107 4.13 -4.56 5.06
N ILE A 108 4.97 -5.30 4.32
CA ILE A 108 4.58 -6.60 3.72
C ILE A 108 4.10 -7.57 4.80
N TYR A 109 4.90 -7.83 5.83
CA TYR A 109 4.54 -8.77 6.88
C TYR A 109 3.23 -8.41 7.62
N PRO A 110 3.07 -7.19 8.18
CA PRO A 110 1.83 -6.84 8.87
C PRO A 110 0.62 -6.82 7.93
N THR A 111 0.79 -6.40 6.67
CA THR A 111 -0.30 -6.42 5.68
C THR A 111 -0.76 -7.85 5.39
N VAL A 112 0.17 -8.76 5.13
CA VAL A 112 -0.14 -10.16 4.85
C VAL A 112 -0.76 -10.84 6.08
N SER A 113 -0.22 -10.61 7.27
CA SER A 113 -0.75 -11.18 8.52
C SER A 113 -2.18 -10.71 8.80
N MET A 114 -2.44 -9.41 8.64
CA MET A 114 -3.77 -8.84 8.81
C MET A 114 -4.76 -9.36 7.76
N GLN A 115 -4.34 -9.48 6.50
CA GLN A 115 -5.17 -10.08 5.44
C GLN A 115 -5.55 -11.53 5.73
N MET A 116 -4.61 -12.35 6.21
CA MET A 116 -4.91 -13.74 6.58
C MET A 116 -5.97 -13.81 7.69
N GLN A 117 -5.83 -13.00 8.74
CA GLN A 117 -6.77 -12.99 9.87
C GLN A 117 -8.15 -12.46 9.48
N ILE A 118 -8.24 -11.43 8.64
CA ILE A 118 -9.52 -10.91 8.14
C ILE A 118 -10.26 -11.99 7.34
N ILE A 119 -9.55 -12.73 6.50
CA ILE A 119 -10.16 -13.78 5.67
C ILE A 119 -10.62 -14.97 6.53
N GLU A 120 -9.86 -15.32 7.57
CA GLU A 120 -10.26 -16.33 8.55
C GLU A 120 -11.51 -15.89 9.33
N PHE A 121 -11.56 -14.63 9.76
CA PHE A 121 -12.74 -14.07 10.41
C PHE A 121 -13.97 -14.09 9.49
N MET A 122 -13.82 -13.66 8.23
CA MET A 122 -14.91 -13.69 7.25
C MET A 122 -15.41 -15.11 6.97
N LYS A 123 -14.52 -16.12 7.03
CA LYS A 123 -14.89 -17.53 6.85
C LYS A 123 -15.83 -18.01 7.94
N GLU A 124 -15.52 -17.72 9.21
CA GLU A 124 -16.36 -18.11 10.34
C GLU A 124 -17.74 -17.46 10.28
N ASP A 125 -17.80 -16.19 9.89
CA ASP A 125 -19.06 -15.46 9.79
C ASP A 125 -19.95 -15.97 8.65
N LEU A 126 -19.37 -16.31 7.49
CA LEU A 126 -20.09 -16.89 6.36
C LEU A 126 -20.60 -18.32 6.65
N LEU A 127 -19.82 -19.10 7.40
CA LEU A 127 -20.25 -20.42 7.88
C LEU A 127 -21.40 -20.33 8.89
N ARG A 128 -21.40 -19.32 9.77
CA ARG A 128 -22.51 -19.02 10.68
C ARG A 128 -23.78 -18.58 9.93
N GLN A 129 -23.65 -17.96 8.74
CA GLN A 129 -24.75 -17.52 7.87
C GLN A 129 -25.25 -18.57 6.85
N GLN A 130 -24.90 -19.85 7.01
CA GLN A 130 -25.13 -20.94 6.03
C GLN A 130 -26.58 -21.22 5.56
N GLN A 131 -27.58 -20.44 5.96
CA GLN A 131 -28.99 -20.67 5.59
C GLN A 131 -29.35 -20.45 4.10
N GLY A 132 -28.39 -20.17 3.20
CA GLY A 132 -28.69 -19.86 1.79
C GLY A 132 -27.68 -20.35 0.74
N MET A 133 -26.76 -21.26 1.08
CA MET A 133 -25.73 -21.68 0.11
C MET A 133 -26.25 -22.72 -0.91
N PRO A 134 -25.80 -22.66 -2.18
CA PRO A 134 -26.17 -23.63 -3.20
C PRO A 134 -25.71 -25.06 -2.82
N PRO A 135 -26.46 -26.11 -3.21
CA PRO A 135 -26.24 -27.49 -2.75
C PRO A 135 -24.90 -28.15 -3.14
N ASN A 136 -24.06 -27.49 -3.94
CA ASN A 136 -22.72 -27.97 -4.35
C ASN A 136 -21.58 -26.99 -4.03
N PHE A 137 -21.82 -25.97 -3.21
CA PHE A 137 -20.79 -25.02 -2.83
C PHE A 137 -19.94 -25.59 -1.69
N SER A 138 -18.61 -25.66 -1.88
CA SER A 138 -17.62 -26.00 -0.86
C SER A 138 -17.02 -24.71 -0.29
N PRO A 139 -17.52 -24.19 0.85
CA PRO A 139 -17.06 -22.91 1.39
C PRO A 139 -15.56 -22.92 1.64
N ASP A 140 -15.01 -24.04 2.10
CA ASP A 140 -13.58 -24.20 2.34
C ASP A 140 -12.73 -23.97 1.08
N GLN A 141 -13.12 -24.54 -0.06
CA GLN A 141 -12.35 -24.36 -1.30
C GLN A 141 -12.47 -22.93 -1.83
N PHE A 142 -13.65 -22.32 -1.69
CA PHE A 142 -13.84 -20.92 -2.05
C PHE A 142 -12.99 -19.98 -1.18
N PHE A 143 -12.97 -20.18 0.13
CA PHE A 143 -12.18 -19.35 1.05
C PHE A 143 -10.68 -19.54 0.88
N GLU A 144 -10.19 -20.76 0.67
CA GLU A 144 -8.77 -20.99 0.35
C GLU A 144 -8.37 -20.34 -0.98
N MET A 145 -9.25 -20.36 -1.98
CA MET A 145 -9.04 -19.65 -3.24
C MET A 145 -9.00 -18.13 -3.04
N VAL A 146 -9.95 -17.55 -2.30
CA VAL A 146 -9.98 -16.10 -1.99
C VAL A 146 -8.76 -15.69 -1.15
N LYS A 147 -8.36 -16.50 -0.17
CA LYS A 147 -7.14 -16.32 0.63
C LYS A 147 -5.91 -16.28 -0.25
N GLY A 148 -5.74 -17.30 -1.09
CA GLY A 148 -4.61 -17.40 -2.03
C GLY A 148 -4.56 -16.22 -2.99
N LEU A 149 -5.69 -15.84 -3.59
CA LEU A 149 -5.75 -14.75 -4.56
C LEU A 149 -5.50 -13.38 -3.92
N SER A 150 -6.07 -13.12 -2.74
CA SER A 150 -5.88 -11.86 -2.01
C SER A 150 -4.42 -11.66 -1.60
N ILE A 151 -3.79 -12.70 -1.02
CA ILE A 151 -2.37 -12.65 -0.65
C ILE A 151 -1.50 -12.51 -1.90
N ALA A 152 -1.76 -13.28 -2.96
CA ALA A 152 -0.99 -13.20 -4.20
C ALA A 152 -1.08 -11.80 -4.82
N MET A 153 -2.26 -11.18 -4.85
CA MET A 153 -2.43 -9.81 -5.33
C MET A 153 -1.69 -8.80 -4.44
N GLY A 154 -1.80 -8.93 -3.11
CA GLY A 154 -1.13 -8.04 -2.16
C GLY A 154 0.40 -8.10 -2.25
N VAL A 155 0.95 -9.31 -2.33
CA VAL A 155 2.38 -9.55 -2.50
C VAL A 155 2.85 -9.07 -3.87
N THR A 156 2.15 -9.42 -4.95
CA THR A 156 2.50 -8.99 -6.32
C THR A 156 2.51 -7.47 -6.42
N TRP A 157 1.52 -6.78 -5.86
CA TRP A 157 1.47 -5.32 -5.84
C TRP A 157 2.63 -4.70 -5.06
N SER A 158 3.01 -5.31 -3.93
CA SER A 158 4.16 -4.86 -3.13
C SER A 158 5.48 -5.06 -3.87
N LEU A 159 5.63 -6.20 -4.56
CA LEU A 159 6.81 -6.49 -5.40
C LEU A 159 6.91 -5.56 -6.60
N LEU A 160 5.79 -5.22 -7.25
CA LEU A 160 5.77 -4.24 -8.34
C LEU A 160 6.24 -2.86 -7.86
N LYS A 161 5.77 -2.39 -6.70
CA LYS A 161 6.25 -1.13 -6.11
C LYS A 161 7.71 -1.21 -5.70
N ALA A 162 8.15 -2.30 -5.07
CA ALA A 162 9.55 -2.50 -4.72
C ALA A 162 10.46 -2.51 -5.96
N GLY A 163 10.01 -3.13 -7.06
CA GLY A 163 10.69 -3.12 -8.34
C GLY A 163 10.77 -1.71 -8.94
N TYR A 164 9.67 -0.97 -8.92
CA TYR A 164 9.64 0.44 -9.35
C TYR A 164 10.63 1.30 -8.53
N TYR A 165 10.62 1.21 -7.20
CA TYR A 165 11.53 1.96 -6.34
C TYR A 165 12.99 1.57 -6.58
N SER A 166 13.28 0.26 -6.67
CA SER A 166 14.63 -0.25 -6.92
C SER A 166 15.18 0.22 -8.27
N TRP A 167 14.35 0.15 -9.33
CA TRP A 167 14.72 0.68 -10.64
C TRP A 167 14.95 2.20 -10.57
N GLY A 168 14.03 2.93 -9.94
CA GLY A 168 14.14 4.37 -9.73
C GLY A 168 15.46 4.76 -9.06
N ILE A 169 15.89 4.01 -8.05
CA ILE A 169 17.18 4.18 -7.36
C ILE A 169 18.35 3.94 -8.32
N MET A 170 18.39 2.78 -9.01
CA MET A 170 19.48 2.44 -9.93
C MET A 170 19.63 3.47 -11.06
N TYR A 171 18.51 3.93 -11.60
CA TYR A 171 18.50 4.90 -12.68
C TYR A 171 18.94 6.29 -12.20
N ALA A 172 18.36 6.75 -11.09
CA ALA A 172 18.68 8.05 -10.53
C ALA A 172 20.04 8.07 -9.80
N SER A 173 20.73 6.95 -9.57
CA SER A 173 22.11 6.90 -9.09
C SER A 173 23.12 6.83 -10.22
N SER A 174 22.90 6.00 -11.26
CA SER A 174 23.80 5.88 -12.41
C SER A 174 23.95 7.16 -13.25
N ALA A 175 23.01 8.10 -13.15
CA ALA A 175 23.12 9.38 -13.82
C ALA A 175 24.14 10.37 -13.20
N SER A 176 24.81 10.07 -12.06
CA SER A 176 25.61 11.08 -11.31
C SER A 176 27.09 10.95 -11.60
N SER A 177 27.47 9.84 -12.23
CA SER A 177 28.84 9.57 -12.63
C SER A 177 29.28 10.44 -13.81
N ASP A 178 28.34 11.02 -14.57
CA ASP A 178 28.63 11.77 -15.80
C ASP A 178 28.55 13.31 -15.61
N ASP A 179 28.08 13.80 -14.47
CA ASP A 179 27.98 15.25 -14.17
C ASP A 179 29.17 15.76 -13.33
N VAL A 180 30.26 14.98 -13.23
CA VAL A 180 31.51 15.31 -12.50
C VAL A 180 32.66 15.63 -13.47
N LEU A 181 32.38 15.91 -14.75
CA LEU A 181 33.36 16.37 -15.75
C LEU A 181 32.98 17.76 -16.28
#